data_AF-A0A7V4N2P5-F1
#
_entry.id   AF-A0A7V4N2P5-F1
#
_cell.length_a   1.000
_cell.length_b   1.000
_cell.length_c   1.000
_cell.angle_alpha   90.00
_cell.angle_beta   90.00
_cell.angle_gamma   90.00
#
_symmetry.space_group_name_H-M   'P 1'
#
loop_
_entity.id
_entity.type
_entity.pdbx_description
1 polymer ?
#
loop_
_entity_poly.entity_id
_entity_poly.type
_entity_poly.pdbx_seq_one_letter_code
_entity_poly.pdbx_strand_id
1 'polypeptide(L)'
;MKKQYVLSALIFLAGMQLMAQPRKNIIRQMKWGLESTITLTMANDSVYAIQVDDVFQTDLNASSPADETVYFPANLTYEYVEKCKNTAIDKDDERSLVNIYQAVHSVTGGSYAHFLNLLLYVLQTYQLDLRSPEMLRPVTKWKPSPVTESYLRTRRWKYYVPVEYKNAKREYEYRKKHDKMAELDGIPMAYIRRSNRINDKKYAKLSALGYNDMIAEIDLVRLMLGANFLGKEQIRYIRDCVLRAVNEYKIYELPSLVIFTNYKAAVAISLDVTGYRIEGIVFSDEDKIDQQEKDRRTNEIRRIIDNVNQANQRAIERRIKKLYD
;
A
#
# COMPACT_ATOMS: atom_id res chain seq x y z
N MET A 1 28.52 44.28 -27.03
CA MET A 1 27.74 44.45 -25.78
C MET A 1 26.46 43.60 -25.72
N LYS A 2 25.55 43.58 -26.72
CA LYS A 2 24.30 42.78 -26.63
C LYS A 2 24.45 41.27 -26.40
N LYS A 3 25.51 40.61 -26.91
CA LYS A 3 25.73 39.16 -26.73
C LYS A 3 26.14 38.75 -25.31
N GLN A 4 26.78 39.63 -24.54
CA GLN A 4 27.22 39.33 -23.16
C GLN A 4 26.06 39.33 -22.17
N TYR A 5 25.04 40.17 -22.38
CA TYR A 5 23.83 40.21 -21.54
C TYR A 5 22.92 39.00 -21.76
N VAL A 6 22.89 38.43 -22.97
CA VAL A 6 22.11 37.21 -23.27
C VAL A 6 22.74 35.99 -22.61
N LEU A 7 24.07 35.87 -22.64
CA LEU A 7 24.78 34.75 -22.02
C LEU A 7 24.67 34.77 -20.49
N SER A 8 24.75 35.96 -19.88
CA SER A 8 24.56 36.12 -18.43
C SER A 8 23.11 35.88 -17.99
N ALA A 9 22.12 36.26 -18.79
CA ALA A 9 20.71 35.95 -18.51
C ALA A 9 20.40 34.44 -18.60
N LEU A 10 21.01 33.72 -19.54
CA LEU A 10 20.87 32.25 -19.68
C LEU A 10 21.52 31.49 -18.53
N ILE A 11 22.67 31.94 -18.04
CA ILE A 11 23.34 31.36 -16.85
C ILE A 11 22.52 31.63 -15.59
N PHE A 12 21.90 32.81 -15.47
CA PHE A 12 21.02 33.14 -14.34
C PHE A 12 19.72 32.33 -14.36
N LEU A 13 19.11 32.11 -15.53
CA LEU A 13 17.92 31.26 -15.67
C LEU A 13 18.23 29.78 -15.38
N ALA A 14 19.37 29.28 -15.85
CA ALA A 14 19.82 27.91 -15.54
C ALA A 14 20.15 27.74 -14.05
N GLY A 15 20.73 28.76 -13.41
CA GLY A 15 21.00 28.77 -11.97
C GLY A 15 19.74 28.79 -11.10
N MET A 16 18.66 29.46 -11.53
CA MET A 16 17.39 29.48 -10.81
C MET A 16 16.64 28.13 -10.89
N GLN A 17 16.79 27.38 -11.98
CA GLN A 17 16.21 26.03 -12.08
C GLN A 17 16.93 24.99 -11.20
N LEU A 18 18.22 25.20 -10.90
CA LEU A 18 19.00 24.33 -10.00
C LEU A 18 18.68 24.52 -8.49
N MET A 19 17.95 25.58 -8.13
CA MET A 19 17.59 25.89 -6.73
C MET A 19 16.16 25.47 -6.36
N ALA A 20 15.35 25.03 -7.33
CA ALA A 20 14.04 24.42 -7.07
C ALA A 20 14.18 22.92 -6.85
N GLN A 21 15.00 22.52 -5.87
CA GLN A 21 14.88 21.18 -5.31
C GLN A 21 13.47 21.07 -4.71
N PRO A 22 12.66 20.08 -5.10
CA PRO A 22 11.35 19.89 -4.50
C PRO A 22 11.55 19.74 -2.99
N ARG A 23 11.02 20.70 -2.20
CA ARG A 23 11.17 20.66 -0.75
C ARG A 23 10.53 19.36 -0.25
N LYS A 24 11.36 18.50 0.35
CA LYS A 24 10.92 17.26 0.99
C LYS A 24 9.79 17.60 1.97
N ASN A 25 8.66 16.89 1.87
CA ASN A 25 7.53 17.02 2.80
C ASN A 25 7.93 16.42 4.16
N ILE A 26 8.78 17.12 4.88
CA ILE A 26 9.23 16.75 6.22
C ILE A 26 8.23 17.31 7.22
N ILE A 27 7.82 16.50 8.19
CA ILE A 27 7.04 16.98 9.33
C ILE A 27 7.94 17.89 10.16
N ARG A 28 7.59 19.17 10.25
CA ARG A 28 8.29 20.12 11.13
C ARG A 28 7.80 19.97 12.57
N GLN A 29 6.50 19.77 12.74
CA GLN A 29 5.90 19.66 14.06
C GLN A 29 4.64 18.81 14.01
N MET A 30 4.45 17.98 15.04
CA MET A 30 3.23 17.22 15.26
C MET A 30 2.71 17.53 16.67
N LYS A 31 1.41 17.77 16.81
CA LYS A 31 0.77 18.09 18.08
C LYS A 31 -0.53 17.34 18.24
N TRP A 32 -0.79 16.83 19.44
CA TRP A 32 -2.09 16.30 19.82
C TRP A 32 -2.95 17.45 20.38
N GLY A 33 -4.10 17.72 19.75
CA GLY A 33 -5.02 18.79 20.11
C GLY A 33 -6.11 18.36 21.09
N LEU A 34 -6.89 19.33 21.57
CA LEU A 34 -7.87 19.16 22.65
C LEU A 34 -9.14 18.36 22.25
N GLU A 35 -9.41 18.20 20.95
CA GLU A 35 -10.63 17.56 20.41
C GLU A 35 -10.36 16.24 19.67
N SER A 36 -9.39 15.45 20.12
CA SER A 36 -8.97 14.22 19.39
C SER A 36 -8.50 14.53 17.96
N THR A 37 -7.87 15.69 17.77
CA THR A 37 -7.30 16.12 16.49
C THR A 37 -5.78 16.10 16.55
N ILE A 38 -5.12 15.52 15.56
CA ILE A 38 -3.67 15.62 15.39
C ILE A 38 -3.37 16.73 14.40
N THR A 39 -2.58 17.71 14.82
CA THR A 39 -2.13 18.80 13.95
C THR A 39 -0.73 18.49 13.41
N LEU A 40 -0.59 18.48 12.09
CA LEU A 40 0.68 18.35 11.39
C LEU A 40 1.07 19.68 10.77
N THR A 41 2.26 20.17 11.11
CA THR A 41 2.89 21.31 10.44
C THR A 41 4.03 20.80 9.58
N MET A 42 3.95 21.04 8.28
CA MET A 42 4.95 20.59 7.31
C MET A 42 6.05 21.64 7.12
N ALA A 43 7.18 21.21 6.54
CA ALA A 43 8.31 22.09 6.23
C ALA A 43 8.00 23.20 5.21
N ASN A 44 6.93 23.07 4.43
CA ASN A 44 6.42 24.10 3.53
C ASN A 44 5.38 25.03 4.20
N ASP A 45 5.30 25.01 5.53
CA ASP A 45 4.35 25.78 6.36
C ASP A 45 2.88 25.39 6.19
N SER A 46 2.55 24.35 5.41
CA SER A 46 1.18 23.82 5.39
C SER A 46 0.83 23.16 6.73
N VAL A 47 -0.40 23.39 7.18
CA VAL A 47 -0.95 22.89 8.44
C VAL A 47 -2.16 22.03 8.13
N TYR A 48 -2.19 20.82 8.70
CA TYR A 48 -3.29 19.87 8.55
C TYR A 48 -3.80 19.44 9.91
N ALA A 49 -5.12 19.34 10.05
CA ALA A 49 -5.78 18.80 11.23
C ALA A 49 -6.48 17.49 10.84
N ILE A 50 -6.13 16.42 11.54
CA ILE A 50 -6.60 15.06 11.25
C ILE A 50 -7.36 14.55 12.47
N GLN A 51 -8.57 14.03 12.28
CA GLN A 51 -9.36 13.43 13.34
C GLN A 51 -8.80 12.05 13.69
N VAL A 52 -8.56 11.77 14.97
CA VAL A 52 -7.99 10.50 15.47
C VAL A 52 -8.86 9.30 15.09
N ASP A 53 -10.18 9.47 15.05
CA ASP A 53 -11.14 8.41 14.68
C ASP A 53 -11.03 7.98 13.21
N ASP A 54 -10.50 8.86 12.35
CA ASP A 54 -10.30 8.58 10.92
C ASP A 54 -8.92 7.95 10.65
N VAL A 55 -8.06 7.83 11.67
CA VAL A 55 -6.70 7.30 11.55
C VAL A 55 -6.68 5.80 11.87
N PHE A 56 -5.79 5.06 11.20
CA PHE A 56 -5.57 3.65 11.50
C PHE A 56 -5.10 3.45 12.94
N GLN A 57 -5.77 2.56 13.68
CA GLN A 57 -5.48 2.28 15.08
C GLN A 57 -4.90 0.87 15.26
N THR A 58 -3.93 0.74 16.17
CA THR A 58 -3.28 -0.52 16.51
C THR A 58 -3.06 -0.66 18.01
N ASP A 59 -3.28 -1.88 18.50
CA ASP A 59 -3.06 -2.29 19.89
C ASP A 59 -1.80 -3.20 19.99
N LEU A 60 -0.89 -3.12 19.03
CA LEU A 60 0.34 -3.91 19.04
C LEU A 60 1.24 -3.50 20.21
N ASN A 61 1.86 -4.51 20.83
CA ASN A 61 2.81 -4.35 21.92
C ASN A 61 4.17 -4.89 21.50
N ALA A 62 5.24 -4.44 22.17
CA ALA A 62 6.61 -4.89 21.88
C ALA A 62 6.78 -6.42 22.00
N SER A 63 5.91 -7.07 22.77
CA SER A 63 5.88 -8.53 22.98
C SER A 63 4.97 -9.29 22.02
N SER A 64 4.26 -8.61 21.12
CA SER A 64 3.37 -9.26 20.15
C SER A 64 4.17 -10.18 19.23
N PRO A 65 3.76 -11.45 19.04
CA PRO A 65 4.50 -12.39 18.23
C PRO A 65 4.57 -11.91 16.78
N ALA A 66 5.80 -11.84 16.26
CA ALA A 66 6.17 -11.39 14.92
C ALA A 66 5.94 -12.46 13.84
N ASP A 67 5.09 -13.47 14.10
CA ASP A 67 4.90 -14.59 13.16
C ASP A 67 3.98 -14.25 11.99
N GLU A 68 3.14 -13.23 12.17
CA GLU A 68 2.20 -12.73 11.16
C GLU A 68 2.72 -11.43 10.50
N THR A 69 2.44 -11.29 9.20
CA THR A 69 2.76 -10.07 8.45
C THR A 69 1.87 -8.93 8.94
N VAL A 70 2.48 -7.83 9.38
CA VAL A 70 1.75 -6.64 9.83
C VAL A 70 1.85 -5.55 8.77
N TYR A 71 0.69 -4.95 8.46
CA TYR A 71 0.58 -3.83 7.54
C TYR A 71 0.22 -2.55 8.30
N PHE A 72 1.03 -1.51 8.10
CA PHE A 72 0.69 -0.14 8.47
C PHE A 72 0.45 0.66 7.18
N PRO A 73 -0.59 1.50 7.13
CA PRO A 73 -0.70 2.47 6.05
C PRO A 73 0.52 3.39 6.12
N ALA A 74 1.24 3.50 5.01
CA ALA A 74 2.48 4.27 4.95
C ALA A 74 2.70 4.81 3.55
N ASN A 75 3.03 6.09 3.45
CA ASN A 75 3.47 6.67 2.19
C ASN A 75 4.85 6.15 1.84
N LEU A 76 5.10 6.04 0.55
CA LEU A 76 6.42 5.72 0.04
C LEU A 76 7.35 6.93 0.22
N THR A 77 8.56 6.66 0.68
CA THR A 77 9.60 7.68 0.78
C THR A 77 10.04 8.18 -0.60
N TYR A 78 10.47 9.45 -0.66
CA TYR A 78 10.98 10.07 -1.88
C TYR A 78 12.11 9.23 -2.49
N GLU A 79 13.03 8.77 -1.65
CA GLU A 79 14.19 7.98 -2.05
C GLU A 79 13.78 6.65 -2.68
N TYR A 80 12.74 5.99 -2.16
CA TYR A 80 12.20 4.76 -2.74
C TYR A 80 11.55 5.03 -4.11
N VAL A 81 10.69 6.04 -4.19
CA VAL A 81 9.99 6.38 -5.44
C VAL A 81 10.97 6.74 -6.55
N GLU A 82 11.96 7.58 -6.26
CA GLU A 82 12.99 7.94 -7.24
C GLU A 82 13.85 6.74 -7.65
N LYS A 83 14.15 5.82 -6.72
CA LYS A 83 14.82 4.57 -7.06
C LYS A 83 13.98 3.76 -8.06
N CYS A 84 12.67 3.61 -7.82
CA CYS A 84 11.81 2.86 -8.72
C CYS A 84 11.69 3.49 -10.11
N LYS A 85 11.62 4.83 -10.20
CA LYS A 85 11.59 5.55 -11.49
C LYS A 85 12.87 5.38 -12.31
N ASN A 86 14.01 5.26 -11.64
CA ASN A 86 15.31 5.10 -12.27
C ASN A 86 15.66 3.63 -12.59
N THR A 87 14.87 2.67 -12.12
CA THR A 87 15.03 1.25 -12.49
C THR A 87 14.67 1.06 -13.96
N ALA A 88 15.64 0.63 -14.78
CA ALA A 88 15.39 0.27 -16.17
C ALA A 88 14.42 -0.92 -16.22
N ILE A 89 13.26 -0.71 -16.86
CA ILE A 89 12.24 -1.75 -17.01
C ILE A 89 12.53 -2.52 -18.30
N ASP A 90 12.93 -3.78 -18.17
CA ASP A 90 12.83 -4.71 -19.28
C ASP A 90 11.35 -5.14 -19.42
N LYS A 91 10.67 -4.56 -20.41
CA LYS A 91 9.23 -4.82 -20.63
C LYS A 91 8.95 -6.28 -20.97
N ASP A 92 9.96 -6.98 -21.50
CA ASP A 92 9.87 -8.33 -22.03
C ASP A 92 10.42 -9.40 -21.06
N ASP A 93 10.71 -9.05 -19.80
CA ASP A 93 11.10 -10.05 -18.81
C ASP A 93 9.92 -10.95 -18.42
N GLU A 94 9.71 -11.99 -19.22
CA GLU A 94 8.71 -13.02 -18.97
C GLU A 94 8.99 -13.85 -17.71
N ARG A 95 10.24 -13.90 -17.23
CA ARG A 95 10.60 -14.70 -16.05
C ARG A 95 9.98 -14.12 -14.78
N SER A 96 9.71 -12.81 -14.76
CA SER A 96 9.00 -12.15 -13.66
C SER A 96 7.48 -12.38 -13.65
N LEU A 97 6.88 -12.86 -14.75
CA LEU A 97 5.42 -12.96 -14.92
C LEU A 97 4.79 -14.24 -14.35
N VAL A 98 5.36 -14.81 -13.29
CA VAL A 98 4.86 -16.03 -12.64
C VAL A 98 3.68 -15.73 -11.72
N ASN A 99 3.78 -14.67 -10.92
CA ASN A 99 2.69 -14.17 -10.07
C ASN A 99 2.80 -12.65 -9.92
N ILE A 100 1.71 -12.01 -9.49
CA ILE A 100 1.64 -10.55 -9.36
C ILE A 100 2.68 -9.97 -8.40
N TYR A 101 3.03 -10.69 -7.33
CA TYR A 101 4.02 -10.21 -6.37
C TYR A 101 5.40 -10.13 -7.04
N GLN A 102 5.85 -11.20 -7.69
CA GLN A 102 7.13 -11.25 -8.38
C GLN A 102 7.20 -10.24 -9.54
N ALA A 103 6.12 -10.12 -10.32
CA ALA A 103 6.06 -9.20 -11.44
C ALA A 103 6.16 -7.73 -11.02
N VAL A 104 5.56 -7.36 -9.89
CA VAL A 104 5.69 -6.00 -9.33
C VAL A 104 7.03 -5.84 -8.62
N HIS A 105 7.44 -6.82 -7.83
CA HIS A 105 8.68 -6.77 -7.07
C HIS A 105 9.93 -6.71 -7.97
N SER A 106 9.92 -7.34 -9.15
CA SER A 106 11.05 -7.27 -10.09
C SER A 106 11.34 -5.84 -10.55
N VAL A 107 10.32 -4.97 -10.56
CA VAL A 107 10.46 -3.58 -11.03
C VAL A 107 10.51 -2.55 -9.89
N THR A 108 9.75 -2.77 -8.81
CA THR A 108 9.72 -1.82 -7.68
C THR A 108 10.63 -2.24 -6.53
N GLY A 109 11.02 -3.50 -6.45
CA GLY A 109 11.68 -4.07 -5.27
C GLY A 109 10.83 -3.92 -4.00
N GLY A 110 11.50 -3.87 -2.86
CA GLY A 110 10.88 -3.59 -1.56
C GLY A 110 10.16 -4.80 -0.93
N SER A 111 9.65 -4.59 0.28
CA SER A 111 8.97 -5.63 1.06
C SER A 111 7.55 -5.94 0.55
N TYR A 112 6.90 -6.99 1.05
CA TYR A 112 5.49 -7.28 0.75
C TYR A 112 4.56 -6.13 1.14
N ALA A 113 4.93 -5.34 2.16
CA ALA A 113 4.21 -4.12 2.52
C ALA A 113 4.27 -3.06 1.40
N HIS A 114 5.39 -2.94 0.68
CA HIS A 114 5.49 -2.04 -0.47
C HIS A 114 4.56 -2.50 -1.58
N PHE A 115 4.58 -3.80 -1.88
CA PHE A 115 3.69 -4.40 -2.86
C PHE A 115 2.21 -4.11 -2.54
N LEU A 116 1.77 -4.31 -1.29
CA LEU A 116 0.40 -4.00 -0.88
C LEU A 116 0.08 -2.51 -0.95
N ASN A 117 0.98 -1.62 -0.50
CA ASN A 117 0.78 -0.17 -0.58
C ASN A 117 0.67 0.29 -2.02
N LEU A 118 1.51 -0.22 -2.92
CA LEU A 118 1.47 0.08 -4.35
C LEU A 118 0.19 -0.40 -5.01
N LEU A 119 -0.26 -1.63 -4.70
CA LEU A 119 -1.54 -2.13 -5.18
C LEU A 119 -2.73 -1.31 -4.66
N LEU A 120 -2.69 -0.91 -3.39
CA LEU A 120 -3.72 -0.08 -2.82
C LEU A 120 -3.75 1.30 -3.52
N TYR A 121 -2.58 1.91 -3.70
CA TYR A 121 -2.45 3.20 -4.37
C TYR A 121 -2.99 3.19 -5.81
N VAL A 122 -2.66 2.16 -6.61
CA VAL A 122 -3.15 2.08 -8.00
C VAL A 122 -4.66 1.85 -8.09
N LEU A 123 -5.25 1.19 -7.10
CA LEU A 123 -6.69 1.01 -6.98
C LEU A 123 -7.38 2.31 -6.51
N GLN A 124 -6.79 3.03 -5.55
CA GLN A 124 -7.29 4.32 -5.05
C GLN A 124 -7.28 5.40 -6.12
N THR A 125 -6.25 5.42 -6.96
CA THR A 125 -6.07 6.38 -8.06
C THR A 125 -6.75 5.95 -9.36
N TYR A 126 -7.49 4.84 -9.37
CA TYR A 126 -8.16 4.27 -10.54
C TYR A 126 -7.26 3.94 -11.73
N GLN A 127 -5.95 3.82 -11.51
CA GLN A 127 -5.03 3.39 -12.55
C GLN A 127 -5.19 1.90 -12.87
N LEU A 128 -5.60 1.13 -11.86
CA LEU A 128 -6.02 -0.26 -11.99
C LEU A 128 -7.53 -0.37 -11.74
N ASP A 129 -8.29 -0.81 -12.74
CA ASP A 129 -9.69 -1.20 -12.59
C ASP A 129 -9.83 -2.70 -12.78
N LEU A 130 -10.38 -3.40 -11.79
CA LEU A 130 -10.65 -4.84 -11.87
C LEU A 130 -11.74 -5.20 -12.90
N ARG A 131 -12.49 -4.20 -13.37
CA ARG A 131 -13.50 -4.32 -14.43
C ARG A 131 -12.96 -3.92 -15.82
N SER A 132 -11.66 -3.66 -15.96
CA SER A 132 -11.07 -3.30 -17.24
C SER A 132 -11.23 -4.42 -18.28
N PRO A 133 -11.20 -4.09 -19.59
CA PRO A 133 -11.23 -5.08 -20.65
C PRO A 133 -10.10 -6.12 -20.56
N GLU A 134 -8.92 -5.75 -20.08
CA GLU A 134 -7.76 -6.62 -19.91
C GLU A 134 -7.99 -7.70 -18.83
N MET A 135 -8.90 -7.40 -17.89
CA MET A 135 -9.31 -8.32 -16.83
C MET A 135 -10.53 -9.17 -17.21
N LEU A 136 -11.15 -8.95 -18.39
CA LEU A 136 -12.27 -9.77 -18.87
C LEU A 136 -11.80 -11.17 -19.26
N ARG A 137 -12.58 -12.17 -18.89
CA ARG A 137 -12.35 -13.53 -19.35
C ARG A 137 -12.98 -13.75 -20.73
N PRO A 138 -12.38 -14.59 -21.57
CA PRO A 138 -12.97 -14.94 -22.85
C PRO A 138 -14.30 -15.66 -22.64
N VAL A 139 -15.33 -15.26 -23.40
CA VAL A 139 -16.63 -15.94 -23.41
C VAL A 139 -16.49 -17.25 -24.17
N THR A 140 -16.45 -18.36 -23.46
CA THR A 140 -16.28 -19.70 -24.04
C THR A 140 -17.27 -20.69 -23.47
N LYS A 141 -17.72 -21.64 -24.30
CA LYS A 141 -18.49 -22.83 -23.88
C LYS A 141 -17.58 -23.99 -23.48
N TRP A 142 -16.26 -23.83 -23.61
CA TRP A 142 -15.28 -24.86 -23.30
C TRP A 142 -15.33 -25.27 -21.83
N LYS A 143 -15.37 -26.58 -21.59
CA LYS A 143 -15.38 -27.21 -20.28
C LYS A 143 -14.29 -28.28 -20.23
N PRO A 144 -13.34 -28.21 -19.29
CA PRO A 144 -12.27 -29.22 -19.21
C PRO A 144 -12.83 -30.60 -18.84
N SER A 145 -12.19 -31.63 -19.38
CA SER A 145 -12.45 -33.04 -19.06
C SER A 145 -11.10 -33.73 -18.76
N PRO A 146 -10.83 -34.15 -17.51
CA PRO A 146 -11.70 -34.06 -16.34
C PRO A 146 -11.90 -32.61 -15.86
N VAL A 147 -12.99 -32.37 -15.12
CA VAL A 147 -13.29 -31.04 -14.58
C VAL A 147 -12.27 -30.68 -13.50
N THR A 148 -11.60 -29.53 -13.65
CA THR A 148 -10.56 -29.07 -12.72
C THR A 148 -11.13 -28.22 -11.57
N GLU A 149 -10.43 -28.17 -10.42
CA GLU A 149 -10.79 -27.31 -9.28
C GLU A 149 -10.86 -25.83 -9.68
N SER A 150 -9.86 -25.36 -10.42
CA SER A 150 -9.79 -23.98 -10.92
C SER A 150 -11.00 -23.61 -11.79
N TYR A 151 -11.48 -24.54 -12.62
CA TYR A 151 -12.70 -24.32 -13.39
C TYR A 151 -13.93 -24.22 -12.49
N LEU A 152 -14.09 -25.11 -11.51
CA LEU A 152 -15.25 -25.08 -10.60
C LEU A 152 -15.34 -23.78 -9.79
N ARG A 153 -14.20 -23.26 -9.36
CA ARG A 153 -14.07 -22.01 -8.60
C ARG A 153 -14.35 -20.79 -9.47
N THR A 154 -13.77 -20.73 -10.66
CA THR A 154 -13.78 -19.52 -11.48
C THR A 154 -14.88 -19.47 -12.53
N ARG A 155 -15.51 -20.57 -12.97
CA ARG A 155 -16.43 -20.60 -14.14
C ARG A 155 -17.59 -19.59 -14.13
N ARG A 156 -17.93 -19.01 -12.98
CA ARG A 156 -19.01 -18.00 -12.83
C ARG A 156 -18.49 -16.57 -12.80
N TRP A 157 -17.17 -16.39 -12.84
CA TRP A 157 -16.55 -15.06 -12.80
C TRP A 157 -16.51 -14.50 -14.21
N LYS A 158 -17.01 -13.27 -14.36
CA LYS A 158 -16.92 -12.49 -15.59
C LYS A 158 -15.48 -12.01 -15.88
N TYR A 159 -14.75 -11.68 -14.81
CA TYR A 159 -13.36 -11.21 -14.87
C TYR A 159 -12.42 -12.27 -14.30
N TYR A 160 -11.11 -12.12 -14.52
CA TYR A 160 -10.09 -13.02 -13.97
C TYR A 160 -10.01 -13.00 -12.44
N VAL A 161 -10.62 -11.98 -11.81
CA VAL A 161 -10.77 -11.85 -10.36
C VAL A 161 -12.27 -11.84 -9.99
N PRO A 162 -12.64 -12.24 -8.76
CA PRO A 162 -14.03 -12.27 -8.33
C PRO A 162 -14.54 -10.86 -7.98
N VAL A 163 -14.85 -10.05 -9.00
CA VAL A 163 -15.33 -8.67 -8.80
C VAL A 163 -16.68 -8.61 -8.09
N GLU A 164 -17.58 -9.55 -8.39
CA GLU A 164 -18.91 -9.62 -7.77
C GLU A 164 -18.83 -10.13 -6.33
N TYR A 165 -19.54 -9.48 -5.41
CA TYR A 165 -19.57 -9.82 -3.98
C TYR A 165 -19.83 -11.32 -3.75
N LYS A 166 -20.82 -11.89 -4.44
CA LYS A 166 -21.19 -13.31 -4.28
C LYS A 166 -20.03 -14.25 -4.60
N ASN A 167 -19.27 -13.93 -5.64
CA ASN A 167 -18.13 -14.74 -6.07
C ASN A 167 -16.94 -14.54 -5.12
N ALA A 168 -16.66 -13.30 -4.70
CA ALA A 168 -15.58 -12.99 -3.76
C ALA A 168 -15.79 -13.69 -2.41
N LYS A 169 -17.00 -13.56 -1.84
CA LYS A 169 -17.36 -14.20 -0.58
C LYS A 169 -17.22 -15.72 -0.64
N ARG A 170 -17.73 -16.34 -1.71
CA ARG A 170 -17.64 -17.79 -1.90
C ARG A 170 -16.20 -18.27 -1.98
N GLU A 171 -15.36 -17.53 -2.69
CA GLU A 171 -13.93 -17.84 -2.83
C GLU A 171 -13.19 -17.67 -1.50
N TYR A 172 -13.48 -16.60 -0.75
CA TYR A 172 -12.96 -16.40 0.60
C TYR A 172 -13.35 -17.55 1.56
N GLU A 173 -14.63 -17.92 1.61
CA GLU A 173 -15.12 -19.01 2.46
C GLU A 173 -14.48 -20.35 2.08
N TYR A 174 -14.33 -20.61 0.77
CA TYR A 174 -13.65 -21.80 0.27
C TYR A 174 -12.20 -21.86 0.74
N ARG A 175 -11.43 -20.77 0.55
CA ARG A 175 -10.03 -20.68 0.95
C ARG A 175 -9.85 -20.83 2.46
N LYS A 176 -10.71 -20.17 3.24
CA LYS A 176 -10.72 -20.28 4.70
C LYS A 176 -10.95 -21.72 5.17
N LYS A 177 -11.84 -22.47 4.51
CA LYS A 177 -12.13 -23.86 4.86
C LYS A 177 -10.98 -24.83 4.53
N HIS A 178 -10.17 -24.52 3.52
CA HIS A 178 -9.11 -25.42 3.02
C HIS A 178 -7.70 -24.90 3.34
N ASP A 179 -7.57 -23.94 4.26
CA ASP A 179 -6.30 -23.34 4.66
C ASP A 179 -5.47 -22.76 3.48
N LYS A 180 -6.16 -22.21 2.47
CA LYS A 180 -5.55 -21.59 1.27
C LYS A 180 -5.57 -20.06 1.35
N MET A 181 -5.11 -19.50 2.48
CA MET A 181 -5.20 -18.07 2.81
C MET A 181 -3.92 -17.27 2.51
N ALA A 182 -2.86 -17.93 2.03
CA ALA A 182 -1.53 -17.35 1.87
C ALA A 182 -1.48 -16.00 1.11
N GLU A 183 -2.29 -15.80 0.08
CA GLU A 183 -2.32 -14.54 -0.69
C GLU A 183 -3.03 -13.39 0.06
N LEU A 184 -3.83 -13.70 1.07
CA LEU A 184 -4.47 -12.72 1.95
C LEU A 184 -3.63 -12.42 3.20
N ASP A 185 -2.60 -13.21 3.47
CA ASP A 185 -1.71 -12.99 4.60
C ASP A 185 -1.03 -11.61 4.46
N GLY A 186 -1.08 -10.82 5.52
CA GLY A 186 -0.56 -9.45 5.55
C GLY A 186 -1.55 -8.38 5.09
N ILE A 187 -2.72 -8.75 4.55
CA ILE A 187 -3.80 -7.79 4.33
C ILE A 187 -4.49 -7.52 5.68
N PRO A 188 -4.70 -6.25 6.08
CA PRO A 188 -5.43 -5.92 7.29
C PRO A 188 -6.78 -6.63 7.39
N MET A 189 -7.04 -7.25 8.54
CA MET A 189 -8.30 -7.96 8.79
C MET A 189 -9.53 -7.04 8.69
N ALA A 190 -9.35 -5.73 8.88
CA ALA A 190 -10.38 -4.73 8.65
C ALA A 190 -10.85 -4.72 7.17
N TYR A 191 -9.92 -4.81 6.22
CA TYR A 191 -10.20 -4.81 4.78
C TYR A 191 -10.94 -6.08 4.40
N ILE A 192 -10.48 -7.23 4.90
CA ILE A 192 -11.11 -8.54 4.70
C ILE A 192 -12.55 -8.54 5.25
N ARG A 193 -12.75 -8.02 6.47
CA ARG A 193 -14.08 -7.89 7.09
C ARG A 193 -15.00 -6.97 6.28
N ARG A 194 -14.47 -5.85 5.79
CA ARG A 194 -15.20 -4.87 4.97
C ARG A 194 -15.64 -5.49 3.64
N SER A 195 -14.71 -6.13 2.92
CA SER A 195 -14.96 -6.83 1.66
C SER A 195 -16.05 -7.91 1.82
N ASN A 196 -16.02 -8.67 2.92
CA ASN A 196 -17.01 -9.73 3.17
C ASN A 196 -18.41 -9.23 3.59
N ARG A 197 -18.56 -7.95 3.95
CA ARG A 197 -19.85 -7.35 4.38
C ARG A 197 -20.52 -6.49 3.32
N ILE A 198 -19.77 -5.99 2.34
CA ILE A 198 -20.26 -5.03 1.34
C ILE A 198 -20.74 -5.78 0.10
N ASN A 199 -22.05 -5.77 -0.12
CA ASN A 199 -22.67 -6.29 -1.34
C ASN A 199 -22.53 -5.30 -2.52
N ASP A 200 -22.88 -5.75 -3.72
CA ASP A 200 -22.69 -4.97 -4.95
C ASP A 200 -23.47 -3.64 -4.95
N LYS A 201 -24.66 -3.59 -4.34
CA LYS A 201 -25.45 -2.34 -4.20
C LYS A 201 -24.75 -1.32 -3.31
N LYS A 202 -24.22 -1.77 -2.15
CA LYS A 202 -23.46 -0.89 -1.24
C LYS A 202 -22.14 -0.44 -1.87
N TYR A 203 -21.46 -1.34 -2.59
CA TYR A 203 -20.25 -1.01 -3.34
C TYR A 203 -20.53 0.09 -4.37
N ALA A 204 -21.60 -0.04 -5.17
CA ALA A 204 -22.00 0.98 -6.14
C ALA A 204 -22.32 2.33 -5.46
N LYS A 205 -22.96 2.30 -4.29
CA LYS A 205 -23.21 3.52 -3.49
C LYS A 205 -21.91 4.17 -3.02
N LEU A 206 -20.94 3.40 -2.54
CA LEU A 206 -19.63 3.94 -2.12
C LEU A 206 -18.91 4.60 -3.30
N SER A 207 -18.96 3.97 -4.47
CA SER A 207 -18.39 4.52 -5.71
C SER A 207 -19.07 5.82 -6.12
N ALA A 208 -20.39 5.90 -6.06
CA ALA A 208 -21.12 7.13 -6.37
C ALA A 208 -20.84 8.27 -5.37
N LEU A 209 -20.48 7.94 -4.13
CA LEU A 209 -20.18 8.92 -3.07
C LEU A 209 -18.69 9.31 -3.01
N GLY A 210 -17.83 8.73 -3.86
CA GLY A 210 -16.41 9.06 -3.89
C GLY A 210 -15.58 8.49 -2.73
N TYR A 211 -16.05 7.43 -2.06
CA TYR A 211 -15.28 6.75 -1.00
C TYR A 211 -14.20 5.83 -1.59
N ASN A 212 -13.22 6.43 -2.26
CA ASN A 212 -12.22 5.72 -3.08
C ASN A 212 -11.35 4.79 -2.23
N ASP A 213 -10.96 5.20 -1.03
CA ASP A 213 -10.14 4.39 -0.11
C ASP A 213 -10.85 3.08 0.27
N MET A 214 -12.12 3.17 0.64
CA MET A 214 -12.90 1.98 1.02
C MET A 214 -13.08 1.04 -0.18
N ILE A 215 -13.22 1.58 -1.39
CA ILE A 215 -13.35 0.79 -2.61
C ILE A 215 -12.04 0.07 -2.92
N ALA A 216 -10.91 0.78 -2.84
CA ALA A 216 -9.60 0.23 -3.09
C ALA A 216 -9.24 -0.90 -2.12
N GLU A 217 -9.58 -0.77 -0.84
CA GLU A 217 -9.40 -1.87 0.12
C GLU A 217 -10.22 -3.12 -0.23
N ILE A 218 -11.48 -2.93 -0.66
CA ILE A 218 -12.35 -4.03 -1.05
C ILE A 218 -11.80 -4.72 -2.30
N ASP A 219 -11.37 -3.91 -3.28
CA ASP A 219 -10.86 -4.39 -4.55
C ASP A 219 -9.46 -5.01 -4.39
N LEU A 220 -8.63 -4.55 -3.47
CA LEU A 220 -7.38 -5.21 -3.09
C LEU A 220 -7.67 -6.64 -2.60
N VAL A 221 -8.64 -6.81 -1.69
CA VAL A 221 -9.03 -8.16 -1.24
C VAL A 221 -9.53 -9.02 -2.39
N ARG A 222 -10.35 -8.47 -3.31
CA ARG A 222 -10.85 -9.19 -4.48
C ARG A 222 -9.73 -9.60 -5.44
N LEU A 223 -8.78 -8.70 -5.70
CA LEU A 223 -7.61 -8.97 -6.51
C LEU A 223 -6.79 -10.11 -5.91
N MET A 224 -6.52 -10.06 -4.61
CA MET A 224 -5.72 -11.08 -3.92
C MET A 224 -6.44 -12.44 -3.82
N LEU A 225 -7.77 -12.45 -3.71
CA LEU A 225 -8.58 -13.68 -3.86
C LEU A 225 -8.48 -14.28 -5.27
N GLY A 226 -8.30 -13.45 -6.29
CA GLY A 226 -8.16 -13.84 -7.69
C GLY A 226 -6.72 -14.10 -8.15
N ALA A 227 -5.71 -13.77 -7.35
CA ALA A 227 -4.30 -13.69 -7.77
C ALA A 227 -3.78 -14.98 -8.43
N ASN A 228 -4.18 -16.15 -7.91
CA ASN A 228 -3.74 -17.45 -8.42
C ASN A 228 -4.38 -17.85 -9.76
N PHE A 229 -5.32 -17.07 -10.26
CA PHE A 229 -6.03 -17.32 -11.51
C PHE A 229 -5.66 -16.34 -12.61
N LEU A 230 -4.75 -15.40 -12.34
CA LEU A 230 -4.29 -14.41 -13.31
C LEU A 230 -3.36 -15.08 -14.33
N GLY A 231 -3.59 -14.80 -15.61
CA GLY A 231 -2.67 -15.17 -16.67
C GLY A 231 -1.54 -14.14 -16.82
N LYS A 232 -0.52 -14.47 -17.63
CA LYS A 232 0.62 -13.58 -17.92
C LYS A 232 0.18 -12.18 -18.37
N GLU A 233 -0.84 -12.10 -19.23
CA GLU A 233 -1.37 -10.82 -19.72
C GLU A 233 -1.99 -9.96 -18.60
N GLN A 234 -2.75 -10.57 -17.69
CA GLN A 234 -3.32 -9.83 -16.56
C GLN A 234 -2.23 -9.40 -15.57
N ILE A 235 -1.24 -10.27 -15.33
CA ILE A 235 -0.09 -9.96 -14.46
C ILE A 235 0.71 -8.79 -15.04
N ARG A 236 0.99 -8.82 -16.36
CA ARG A 236 1.67 -7.73 -17.08
C ARG A 236 0.87 -6.44 -16.99
N TYR A 237 -0.44 -6.48 -17.26
CA TYR A 237 -1.32 -5.32 -17.14
C TYR A 237 -1.27 -4.68 -15.74
N ILE A 238 -1.38 -5.48 -14.68
CA ILE A 238 -1.31 -4.99 -13.29
C ILE A 238 0.05 -4.37 -12.99
N ARG A 239 1.15 -5.03 -13.38
CA ARG A 239 2.51 -4.51 -13.23
C ARG A 239 2.66 -3.15 -13.92
N ASP A 240 2.16 -3.02 -15.14
CA ASP A 240 2.27 -1.79 -15.92
C ASP A 240 1.43 -0.65 -15.31
N CYS A 241 0.27 -0.97 -14.71
CA CYS A 241 -0.50 -0.01 -13.92
C CYS A 241 0.27 0.45 -12.68
N VAL A 242 0.93 -0.46 -11.96
CA VAL A 242 1.81 -0.10 -10.82
C VAL A 242 2.95 0.81 -11.25
N LEU A 243 3.63 0.48 -12.34
CA LEU A 243 4.72 1.29 -12.88
C LEU A 243 4.28 2.70 -13.25
N ARG A 244 3.11 2.83 -13.89
CA ARG A 244 2.51 4.13 -14.20
C ARG A 244 2.24 4.92 -12.91
N ALA A 245 1.67 4.26 -11.91
CA ALA A 245 1.34 4.91 -10.65
C ALA A 245 2.57 5.36 -9.88
N VAL A 246 3.66 4.60 -9.91
CA VAL A 246 4.95 5.01 -9.32
C VAL A 246 5.53 6.23 -10.03
N ASN A 247 5.45 6.27 -11.36
CA ASN A 247 5.89 7.43 -12.13
C ASN A 247 5.07 8.69 -11.82
N GLU A 248 3.78 8.52 -11.61
CA GLU A 248 2.83 9.59 -11.28
C GLU A 248 2.72 9.85 -9.76
N TYR A 249 3.41 9.05 -8.93
CA TYR A 249 3.30 9.10 -7.49
C TYR A 249 3.67 10.50 -7.00
N LYS A 250 2.68 11.19 -6.44
CA LYS A 250 2.89 12.52 -5.88
C LYS A 250 3.48 12.35 -4.51
N ILE A 251 4.79 12.54 -4.41
CA ILE A 251 5.56 12.47 -3.15
C ILE A 251 5.09 13.54 -2.13
N TYR A 252 4.21 14.45 -2.56
CA TYR A 252 3.66 15.52 -1.73
C TYR A 252 2.44 15.11 -0.87
N GLU A 253 2.16 13.82 -0.72
CA GLU A 253 1.07 13.34 0.14
C GLU A 253 1.39 13.48 1.63
N LEU A 254 0.34 13.75 2.41
CA LEU A 254 0.36 13.83 3.87
C LEU A 254 0.92 12.54 4.47
N PRO A 255 1.91 12.59 5.37
CA PRO A 255 2.47 11.39 5.99
C PRO A 255 1.38 10.57 6.67
N SER A 256 1.43 9.25 6.50
CA SER A 256 0.43 8.36 7.08
C SER A 256 0.57 8.33 8.60
N LEU A 257 -0.55 8.45 9.31
CA LEU A 257 -0.59 8.36 10.76
C LEU A 257 -1.10 6.99 11.20
N VAL A 258 -0.55 6.51 12.31
CA VAL A 258 -1.01 5.32 13.03
C VAL A 258 -1.13 5.63 14.50
N ILE A 259 -2.29 5.30 15.09
CA ILE A 259 -2.55 5.46 16.52
C ILE A 259 -2.15 4.18 17.25
N PHE A 260 -1.17 4.29 18.12
CA PHE A 260 -0.77 3.25 19.06
C PHE A 260 -1.54 3.46 20.36
N THR A 261 -2.69 2.82 20.47
CA THR A 261 -3.67 3.00 21.56
C THR A 261 -3.07 2.70 22.93
N ASN A 262 -2.33 1.58 23.05
CA ASN A 262 -1.66 1.15 24.28
C ASN A 262 -0.62 2.15 24.78
N TYR A 263 -0.10 2.98 23.88
CA TYR A 263 0.92 3.99 24.15
C TYR A 263 0.36 5.41 24.18
N LYS A 264 -0.95 5.57 23.90
CA LYS A 264 -1.61 6.87 23.75
C LYS A 264 -0.88 7.79 22.79
N ALA A 265 -0.33 7.21 21.72
CA ALA A 265 0.59 7.88 20.81
C ALA A 265 0.06 7.87 19.38
N ALA A 266 0.29 8.95 18.66
CA ALA A 266 0.16 8.99 17.21
C ALA A 266 1.55 8.99 16.61
N VAL A 267 1.74 8.15 15.60
CA VAL A 267 3.03 7.89 14.97
C VAL A 267 2.88 8.15 13.49
N ALA A 268 3.68 9.06 12.95
CA ALA A 268 3.80 9.25 11.53
C ALA A 268 4.75 8.19 10.96
N ILE A 269 4.27 7.43 9.98
CA ILE A 269 4.99 6.30 9.39
C ILE A 269 5.18 6.54 7.89
N SER A 270 6.40 6.28 7.43
CA SER A 270 6.76 6.17 6.03
C SER A 270 7.28 4.75 5.72
N LEU A 271 7.39 4.42 4.45
CA LEU A 271 7.88 3.14 3.98
C LEU A 271 9.05 3.36 3.01
N ASP A 272 10.22 2.85 3.37
CA ASP A 272 11.45 2.92 2.59
C ASP A 272 12.01 1.53 2.27
N VAL A 273 13.13 1.49 1.53
CA VAL A 273 13.78 0.25 1.08
C VAL A 273 14.03 -0.75 2.22
N THR A 274 14.21 -0.28 3.46
CA THR A 274 14.48 -1.10 4.66
C THR A 274 13.21 -1.53 5.39
N GLY A 275 12.09 -0.84 5.17
CA GLY A 275 10.80 -1.13 5.81
C GLY A 275 10.10 0.12 6.32
N TYR A 276 9.23 -0.05 7.31
CA TYR A 276 8.56 1.07 7.96
C TYR A 276 9.56 1.91 8.74
N ARG A 277 9.42 3.22 8.61
CA ARG A 277 10.22 4.22 9.31
C ARG A 277 9.30 5.18 10.06
N ILE A 278 9.73 5.55 11.27
CA ILE A 278 9.04 6.56 12.07
C ILE A 278 9.55 7.94 11.66
N GLU A 279 8.62 8.82 11.25
CA GLU A 279 8.89 10.22 10.91
C GLU A 279 8.59 11.17 12.09
N GLY A 280 7.72 10.77 13.01
CA GLY A 280 7.38 11.55 14.19
C GLY A 280 6.48 10.80 15.16
N ILE A 281 6.55 11.14 16.44
CA ILE A 281 5.70 10.60 17.51
C ILE A 281 5.17 11.77 18.33
N VAL A 282 3.88 11.74 18.67
CA VAL A 282 3.27 12.65 19.63
C VAL A 282 2.38 11.87 20.59
N PHE A 283 2.35 12.27 21.85
CA PHE A 283 1.56 11.63 22.89
C PHE A 283 0.31 12.47 23.20
N SER A 284 -0.84 11.82 23.37
CA SER A 284 -2.08 12.52 23.75
C SER A 284 -2.04 13.08 25.17
N ASP A 285 -1.19 12.51 26.03
CA ASP A 285 -0.98 12.89 27.41
C ASP A 285 0.39 13.56 27.63
N GLU A 286 0.94 14.21 26.59
CA GLU A 286 2.30 14.76 26.57
C GLU A 286 2.62 15.71 27.74
N ASP A 287 1.63 16.50 28.19
CA ASP A 287 1.77 17.44 29.31
C ASP A 287 1.68 16.76 30.70
N LYS A 288 1.27 15.48 30.75
CA LYS A 288 1.03 14.73 31.99
C LYS A 288 2.11 13.68 32.27
N ILE A 289 3.02 13.47 31.33
CA ILE A 289 4.09 12.46 31.43
C ILE A 289 5.46 13.14 31.44
N ASP A 290 6.38 12.59 32.21
CA ASP A 290 7.76 13.07 32.27
C ASP A 290 8.57 12.60 31.06
N GLN A 291 9.80 13.13 30.91
CA GLN A 291 10.67 12.78 29.80
C GLN A 291 11.07 11.29 29.83
N GLN A 292 11.22 10.70 31.01
CA GLN A 292 11.59 9.29 31.14
C GLN A 292 10.52 8.37 30.58
N GLU A 293 9.24 8.66 30.86
CA GLU A 293 8.11 7.92 30.32
C GLU A 293 7.95 8.15 28.81
N LYS A 294 8.17 9.38 28.32
CA LYS A 294 8.21 9.67 26.87
C LYS A 294 9.26 8.83 26.15
N ASP A 295 10.48 8.77 26.70
CA ASP A 295 11.60 8.02 26.14
C ASP A 295 11.33 6.51 26.18
N ARG A 296 10.76 6.01 27.29
CA ARG A 296 10.36 4.60 27.41
C ARG A 296 9.35 4.21 26.34
N ARG A 297 8.23 4.95 26.21
CA ARG A 297 7.19 4.68 25.21
C ARG A 297 7.72 4.80 23.79
N THR A 298 8.55 5.81 23.51
CA THR A 298 9.21 5.99 22.20
C THR A 298 10.07 4.79 21.83
N ASN A 299 10.87 4.28 22.77
CA ASN A 299 11.73 3.12 22.54
C ASN A 299 10.92 1.84 22.35
N GLU A 300 9.79 1.68 23.04
CA GLU A 300 8.89 0.54 22.82
C GLU A 300 8.20 0.60 21.45
N ILE A 301 7.71 1.76 21.02
CA ILE A 301 7.14 1.96 19.68
C ILE A 301 8.20 1.64 18.61
N ARG A 302 9.44 2.13 18.76
CA ARG A 302 10.54 1.79 17.84
C ARG A 302 10.78 0.29 17.75
N ARG A 303 10.84 -0.40 18.90
CA ARG A 303 10.98 -1.87 18.93
C ARG A 303 9.83 -2.58 18.24
N ILE A 304 8.59 -2.09 18.36
CA ILE A 304 7.44 -2.65 17.65
C ILE A 304 7.65 -2.53 16.14
N ILE A 305 8.03 -1.36 15.64
CA ILE A 305 8.30 -1.15 14.22
C ILE A 305 9.44 -2.03 13.72
N ASP A 306 10.52 -2.16 14.48
CA ASP A 306 11.66 -3.03 14.14
C ASP A 306 11.22 -4.51 14.07
N ASN A 307 10.43 -4.96 15.05
CA ASN A 307 9.88 -6.31 15.06
C ASN A 307 8.96 -6.56 13.86
N VAL A 308 8.12 -5.59 13.49
CA VAL A 308 7.28 -5.65 12.29
C VAL A 308 8.12 -5.74 11.01
N ASN A 309 9.17 -4.93 10.89
CA ASN A 309 10.06 -4.97 9.74
C ASN A 309 10.74 -6.34 9.60
N GLN A 310 11.25 -6.89 10.71
CA GLN A 310 11.83 -8.24 10.74
C GLN A 310 10.81 -9.33 10.41
N ALA A 311 9.60 -9.25 10.98
CA ALA A 311 8.49 -10.18 10.69
C ALA A 311 8.18 -10.21 9.19
N ASN A 312 8.01 -9.02 8.61
CA ASN A 312 7.69 -8.84 7.21
C ASN A 312 8.81 -9.35 6.31
N GLN A 313 10.07 -9.10 6.67
CA GLN A 313 11.23 -9.63 5.95
C GLN A 313 11.25 -11.16 5.95
N ARG A 314 11.08 -11.80 7.11
CA ARG A 314 10.99 -13.27 7.22
C ARG A 314 9.80 -13.85 6.46
N ALA A 315 8.66 -13.15 6.46
CA ALA A 315 7.49 -13.57 5.69
C ALA A 315 7.75 -13.55 4.18
N ILE A 316 8.49 -12.56 3.68
CA ILE A 316 8.92 -12.50 2.29
C ILE A 316 9.85 -13.65 1.95
N GLU A 317 10.89 -13.88 2.77
CA GLU A 317 11.83 -14.98 2.56
C GLU A 317 11.11 -16.34 2.51
N ARG A 318 10.15 -16.57 3.41
CA ARG A 318 9.30 -17.77 3.40
C ARG A 318 8.47 -17.88 2.11
N ARG A 319 7.89 -16.77 1.63
CA ARG A 319 7.07 -16.75 0.41
C ARG A 319 7.89 -16.94 -0.86
N ILE A 320 9.03 -16.24 -0.97
CA ILE A 320 9.99 -16.41 -2.05
C ILE A 320 10.43 -17.88 -2.08
N LYS A 321 10.89 -18.44 -0.96
CA LYS A 321 11.33 -19.83 -0.89
C LYS A 321 10.24 -20.81 -1.32
N LYS A 322 9.01 -20.65 -0.82
CA LYS A 322 7.87 -21.50 -1.19
C LYS A 322 7.43 -21.38 -2.66
N LEU A 323 7.77 -20.27 -3.32
CA LEU A 323 7.39 -19.99 -4.71
C LEU A 323 8.50 -20.30 -5.73
N TYR A 324 9.75 -20.45 -5.28
CA TYR A 324 10.92 -20.71 -6.14
C TYR A 324 11.61 -22.07 -5.88
N ASP A 325 11.26 -22.78 -4.80
CA ASP A 325 11.55 -24.22 -4.62
C ASP A 325 10.42 -25.09 -5.20
#